data_AF-A0A523S2P3-F1
#
_entry.id   AF-A0A523S2P3-F1
#
_cell.length_a   1.000
_cell.length_b   1.000
_cell.length_c   1.000
_cell.angle_alpha   90.00
_cell.angle_beta   90.00
_cell.angle_gamma   90.00
#
_symmetry.space_group_name_H-M   'P 1'
#
loop_
_entity.id
_entity.type
_entity.pdbx_description
1 polymer ?
#
loop_
_entity_poly.entity_id
_entity_poly.type
_entity_poly.pdbx_seq_one_letter_code
_entity_poly.pdbx_strand_id
1 'polypeptide(L)'
;MQGAYLIITVGIEFFILVGYLFYAIFRTYPVGEDRIALMSWIAGLIGILTLGLVVSVTLVASRMPLFDIIVSMALLIVNILGLYLLVDDTRRTAKKFQDQEKKD
;
A
#
# COMPACT_ATOMS: atom_id res chain seq x y z
N MET A 1 1.61 -25.33 13.54
CA MET A 1 0.70 -24.27 13.05
C MET A 1 1.28 -22.85 13.14
N GLN A 2 2.25 -22.55 14.03
CA GLN A 2 2.82 -21.19 14.16
C GLN A 2 3.52 -20.63 12.90
N GLY A 3 4.21 -21.46 12.11
CA GLY A 3 4.86 -21.00 10.87
C GLY A 3 3.90 -20.57 9.74
N ALA A 4 2.61 -20.90 9.81
CA ALA A 4 1.64 -20.52 8.78
C ALA A 4 1.37 -19.00 8.76
N TYR A 5 1.46 -18.32 9.92
CA TYR A 5 1.10 -16.91 10.01
C TYR A 5 2.14 -16.01 9.35
N LEU A 6 3.43 -16.27 9.57
CA LEU A 6 4.50 -15.54 8.90
C LEU A 6 4.42 -15.70 7.38
N ILE A 7 4.11 -16.92 6.90
CA ILE A 7 3.93 -17.20 5.47
C ILE A 7 2.77 -16.39 4.88
N ILE A 8 1.64 -16.31 5.59
CA ILE A 8 0.48 -15.51 5.15
C ILE A 8 0.85 -14.01 5.12
N THR A 9 1.49 -13.50 6.18
CA THR A 9 1.95 -12.11 6.26
C THR A 9 2.88 -11.78 5.09
N VAL A 10 3.91 -12.61 4.84
CA VAL A 10 4.84 -12.42 3.72
C VAL A 10 4.14 -12.52 2.35
N GLY A 11 3.15 -13.40 2.21
CA GLY A 11 2.36 -13.52 0.98
C GLY A 11 1.55 -12.26 0.67
N ILE A 12 0.89 -11.67 1.67
CA ILE A 12 0.14 -10.42 1.50
C ILE A 12 1.09 -9.25 1.26
N GLU A 13 2.24 -9.20 1.96
CA GLU A 13 3.30 -8.22 1.72
C GLU A 13 3.80 -8.25 0.27
N PHE A 14 4.03 -9.44 -0.28
CA PHE A 14 4.42 -9.59 -1.69
C PHE A 14 3.35 -9.05 -2.64
N PHE A 15 2.07 -9.31 -2.35
CA PHE A 15 0.96 -8.77 -3.14
C PHE A 15 0.88 -7.23 -3.07
N ILE A 16 1.13 -6.65 -1.89
CA ILE A 16 1.21 -5.20 -1.70
C ILE A 16 2.38 -4.61 -2.51
N LEU A 17 3.55 -5.25 -2.50
CA LEU A 17 4.71 -4.88 -3.31
C LEU A 17 4.39 -4.86 -4.82
N VAL A 18 3.66 -5.86 -5.31
CA VAL A 18 3.18 -5.89 -6.70
C VAL A 18 2.23 -4.71 -6.96
N GLY A 19 1.36 -4.37 -6.02
CA GLY A 19 0.51 -3.17 -6.09
C GLY A 19 1.32 -1.87 -6.24
N TYR A 20 2.38 -1.70 -5.46
CA TYR A 20 3.29 -0.57 -5.57
C TYR A 20 3.99 -0.51 -6.93
N LEU A 21 4.38 -1.67 -7.48
CA LEU A 21 4.98 -1.76 -8.81
C LEU A 21 3.99 -1.28 -9.89
N PHE A 22 2.73 -1.72 -9.83
CA PHE A 22 1.69 -1.24 -10.74
C PHE A 22 1.50 0.27 -10.62
N TYR A 23 1.41 0.81 -9.40
CA TYR A 23 1.33 2.26 -9.21
C TYR A 23 2.49 3.01 -9.89
N ALA A 24 3.72 2.54 -9.70
CA ALA A 24 4.91 3.13 -10.31
C ALA A 24 4.86 3.07 -11.85
N ILE A 25 4.44 1.94 -12.42
CA ILE A 25 4.25 1.78 -13.86
C ILE A 25 3.23 2.82 -14.36
N PHE A 26 2.04 2.88 -13.77
CA PHE A 26 0.99 3.80 -14.21
C PHE A 26 1.36 5.27 -14.04
N ARG A 27 2.17 5.63 -13.03
CA ARG A 27 2.73 6.97 -12.89
C ARG A 27 3.58 7.40 -14.10
N THR A 28 4.26 6.45 -14.72
CA THR A 28 5.27 6.71 -15.77
C THR A 28 4.64 6.85 -17.17
N TYR A 29 3.40 6.38 -17.37
CA TYR A 29 2.74 6.47 -18.67
C TYR A 29 1.99 7.79 -18.87
N PRO A 30 2.15 8.47 -20.02
CA PRO A 30 1.39 9.67 -20.38
C PRO A 30 0.00 9.27 -20.87
N VAL A 31 -0.90 8.94 -19.94
CA VAL A 31 -2.32 8.70 -20.23
C VAL A 31 -3.14 9.73 -19.43
N GLY A 32 -4.22 10.23 -20.03
CA GLY A 32 -5.06 11.36 -19.59
C GLY A 32 -5.77 11.19 -18.23
N GLU A 33 -6.90 11.85 -18.04
CA GLU A 33 -7.66 11.93 -16.77
C GLU A 33 -7.85 10.58 -16.06
N ASP A 34 -8.04 9.49 -16.81
CA ASP A 34 -8.17 8.11 -16.31
C ASP A 34 -7.00 7.66 -15.44
N ARG A 35 -5.80 8.22 -15.64
CA ARG A 35 -4.60 7.88 -14.86
C ARG A 35 -4.75 8.23 -13.39
N ILE A 36 -5.31 9.40 -13.08
CA ILE A 36 -5.44 9.86 -11.69
C ILE A 36 -6.44 8.97 -10.95
N ALA A 37 -7.57 8.67 -11.60
CA ALA A 37 -8.57 7.78 -11.05
C ALA A 37 -7.96 6.40 -10.76
N LEU A 38 -7.20 5.84 -11.73
CA LEU A 38 -6.59 4.52 -11.60
C LEU A 38 -5.48 4.49 -10.52
N MET A 39 -4.65 5.53 -10.43
CA MET A 39 -3.66 5.69 -9.35
C MET A 39 -4.33 5.78 -7.98
N SER A 40 -5.45 6.52 -7.87
CA SER A 40 -6.23 6.61 -6.63
C SER A 40 -6.88 5.29 -6.25
N TRP A 41 -7.39 4.51 -7.22
CA TRP A 41 -7.94 3.17 -6.99
C TRP A 41 -6.88 2.21 -6.48
N ILE A 42 -5.68 2.21 -7.08
CA ILE A 42 -4.57 1.37 -6.62
C ILE A 42 -4.15 1.78 -5.21
N ALA A 43 -4.01 3.08 -4.93
CA ALA A 43 -3.68 3.56 -3.59
C ALA A 43 -4.73 3.17 -2.55
N GLY A 44 -6.01 3.25 -2.89
CA GLY A 44 -7.10 2.79 -2.02
C GLY A 44 -7.04 1.28 -1.75
N LEU A 45 -6.78 0.48 -2.78
CA LEU A 45 -6.68 -0.98 -2.66
C LEU A 45 -5.50 -1.39 -1.77
N ILE A 46 -4.33 -0.77 -1.97
CA ILE A 46 -3.15 -0.97 -1.10
C ILE A 46 -3.48 -0.56 0.34
N GLY A 47 -4.21 0.55 0.52
CA GLY A 47 -4.66 0.99 1.85
C GLY A 47 -5.55 -0.03 2.56
N ILE A 48 -6.54 -0.58 1.86
CA ILE A 48 -7.44 -1.61 2.41
C ILE A 48 -6.66 -2.86 2.80
N LEU A 49 -5.74 -3.32 1.94
CA LEU A 49 -4.91 -4.48 2.22
C LEU A 49 -4.00 -4.24 3.42
N THR A 50 -3.36 -3.07 3.49
CA THR A 50 -2.48 -2.70 4.61
C THR A 50 -3.24 -2.69 5.94
N LEU A 51 -4.44 -2.08 5.97
CA LEU A 51 -5.30 -2.09 7.17
C LEU A 51 -5.76 -3.50 7.55
N GLY A 52 -6.15 -4.31 6.56
CA GLY A 52 -6.51 -5.71 6.79
C GLY A 52 -5.35 -6.51 7.40
N LEU A 53 -4.12 -6.23 6.95
CA LEU A 53 -2.90 -6.85 7.47
C LEU A 53 -2.62 -6.42 8.91
N VAL A 54 -2.77 -5.13 9.23
CA VAL A 54 -2.65 -4.60 10.60
C VAL A 54 -3.64 -5.29 11.55
N VAL A 55 -4.91 -5.37 11.15
CA VAL A 55 -5.96 -6.04 11.95
C VAL A 55 -5.64 -7.52 12.12
N SER A 56 -5.25 -8.20 11.04
CA SER A 56 -4.90 -9.63 11.06
C SER A 56 -3.75 -9.92 12.01
N VAL A 57 -2.66 -9.16 11.93
CA VAL A 57 -1.49 -9.31 12.81
C VAL A 57 -1.89 -9.01 14.25
N THR A 58 -2.69 -7.97 14.51
CA THR A 58 -3.14 -7.61 15.87
C THR A 58 -3.95 -8.73 16.52
N LEU A 59 -4.84 -9.39 15.77
CA LEU A 59 -5.68 -10.48 16.28
C LEU A 59 -4.87 -11.74 16.63
N VAL A 60 -3.76 -11.96 15.93
CA VAL A 60 -2.96 -13.19 16.08
C VAL A 60 -1.67 -12.96 16.89
N ALA A 61 -1.30 -11.70 17.16
CA ALA A 61 -0.06 -11.31 17.85
C ALA A 61 0.14 -12.05 19.18
N SER A 62 -0.92 -12.29 19.96
CA SER A 62 -0.84 -13.01 21.24
C SER A 62 -0.41 -14.48 21.13
N ARG A 63 -0.46 -15.06 19.93
CA ARG A 63 -0.12 -16.47 19.65
C ARG A 63 1.20 -16.62 18.89
N MET A 64 1.84 -15.51 18.53
CA MET A 64 3.06 -15.47 17.75
C MET A 64 4.31 -15.53 18.66
N PRO A 65 5.39 -16.21 18.21
CA PRO A 65 6.70 -16.05 18.82
C PRO A 65 7.16 -14.59 18.79
N LEU A 66 7.94 -14.17 19.79
CA LEU A 66 8.39 -12.78 19.92
C LEU A 66 9.15 -12.30 18.67
N PHE A 67 9.94 -13.18 18.05
CA PHE A 67 10.66 -12.89 16.81
C PHE A 67 9.71 -12.58 15.64
N ASP A 68 8.68 -13.40 15.44
CA ASP A 68 7.70 -13.22 14.37
C ASP A 68 6.89 -11.92 14.54
N ILE A 69 6.62 -11.53 15.80
CA ILE A 69 5.96 -10.25 16.12
C ILE A 69 6.85 -9.08 15.70
N ILE A 70 8.14 -9.11 16.04
CA ILE A 70 9.08 -8.04 15.70
C ILE A 70 9.20 -7.90 14.18
N VAL A 71 9.35 -9.01 13.46
CA VAL A 71 9.46 -9.01 11.99
C VAL A 71 8.16 -8.48 11.35
N SER A 72 7.01 -8.96 11.80
CA SER A 72 5.71 -8.52 11.27
C SER A 72 5.45 -7.03 11.54
N MET A 73 5.84 -6.53 12.72
CA MET A 73 5.74 -5.11 13.05
C MET A 73 6.68 -4.25 12.21
N ALA A 74 7.92 -4.70 11.98
CA ALA A 74 8.85 -3.98 11.12
C ALA A 74 8.31 -3.86 9.68
N LEU A 75 7.76 -4.94 9.14
CA LEU A 75 7.12 -4.97 7.82
C LEU A 75 5.90 -4.03 7.76
N LEU A 76 5.02 -4.10 8.76
CA LEU A 76 3.86 -3.21 8.85
C LEU A 76 4.26 -1.73 8.90
N ILE A 77 5.32 -1.36 9.63
CA ILE A 77 5.81 0.02 9.66
C ILE A 77 6.25 0.47 8.27
N VAL A 78 7.02 -0.36 7.56
CA VAL A 78 7.44 -0.06 6.18
C VAL A 78 6.22 0.11 5.26
N ASN A 79 5.21 -0.73 5.40
CA ASN A 79 3.99 -0.62 4.62
C ASN A 79 3.17 0.64 4.91
N ILE A 80 3.04 1.02 6.18
CA ILE A 80 2.35 2.25 6.57
C ILE A 80 3.09 3.48 6.02
N LEU A 81 4.43 3.49 6.09
CA LEU A 81 5.24 4.55 5.50
C LEU A 81 5.07 4.60 3.97
N GLY A 82 5.12 3.45 3.31
CA GLY A 82 4.87 3.33 1.88
C GLY A 82 3.50 3.88 1.48
N LEU A 83 2.45 3.52 2.24
CA LEU A 83 1.08 3.97 1.99
C LEU A 83 0.95 5.48 2.18
N TYR A 84 1.58 6.02 3.23
CA TYR A 84 1.60 7.47 3.46
C TYR A 84 2.23 8.22 2.28
N LEU A 85 3.40 7.77 1.81
CA LEU A 85 4.08 8.36 0.66
C LEU A 85 3.24 8.24 -0.62
N LEU A 86 2.57 7.09 -0.80
CA LEU A 86 1.69 6.84 -1.95
C LEU A 86 0.50 7.80 -1.99
N VAL A 87 -0.16 7.99 -0.85
CA VAL A 87 -1.30 8.90 -0.72
C VAL A 87 -0.85 10.35 -0.93
N ASP A 88 0.29 10.76 -0.39
CA ASP A 88 0.83 12.11 -0.61
C ASP A 88 1.14 12.36 -2.09
N ASP A 89 1.82 11.41 -2.77
CA ASP A 89 2.14 11.50 -4.19
C ASP A 89 0.88 11.54 -5.07
N THR A 90 -0.14 10.73 -4.74
CA THR A 90 -1.43 10.73 -5.45
C THR A 90 -2.14 12.08 -5.29
N ARG A 91 -2.21 12.63 -4.07
CA ARG A 91 -2.84 13.94 -3.79
C ARG A 91 -2.12 15.08 -4.50
N ARG A 92 -0.78 15.09 -4.48
CA ARG A 92 0.03 16.08 -5.19
C ARG A 92 -0.18 16.00 -6.70
N THR A 93 -0.29 14.79 -7.25
CA THR A 93 -0.54 14.58 -8.67
C THR A 93 -1.92 15.11 -9.06
N ALA A 94 -2.96 14.76 -8.31
CA ALA A 94 -4.32 15.24 -8.55
C ALA A 94 -4.42 16.78 -8.53
N LYS A 95 -3.77 17.44 -7.57
CA LYS A 95 -3.75 18.91 -7.49
C LYS A 95 -3.10 19.55 -8.72
N LYS A 96 -1.97 19.00 -9.20
CA LYS A 96 -1.27 19.51 -10.40
C LYS A 96 -2.14 19.46 -11.65
N PHE A 97 -2.94 18.40 -11.81
CA PHE A 97 -3.88 18.29 -12.93
C PHE A 97 -5.01 19.32 -12.85
N GLN A 98 -5.62 19.50 -11.68
CA GLN A 98 -6.65 20.54 -11.48
C GLN A 98 -6.12 21.96 -11.74
N ASP A 99 -4.86 22.23 -11.36
CA ASP A 99 -4.20 23.52 -11.61
C ASP A 99 -3.87 23.73 -13.11
N GLN A 100 -3.76 22.67 -13.91
CA GLN A 100 -3.60 22.74 -15.37
C GLN A 100 -4.94 23.03 -16.05
N GLU A 101 -6.01 22.33 -15.66
CA GLU A 101 -7.36 22.51 -16.22
C GLU A 101 -7.90 23.93 -16.00
N LYS A 102 -7.54 24.61 -14.90
CA LYS A 102 -7.94 26.01 -14.64
C LYS A 102 -7.20 27.06 -15.48
N LYS A 103 -6.12 26.70 -16.17
CA LYS A 103 -5.29 27.62 -16.96
C LYS A 103 -5.61 27.62 -18.45
N ASP A 104 -6.32 26.59 -18.92
CA ASP A 104 -6.85 26.48 -20.28
C ASP A 104 -8.29 27.02 -20.35
#